data_AF-A0A076LCC5-F1
#
_entry.id   AF-A0A076LCC5-F1
#
_cell.length_a   1.000
_cell.length_b   1.000
_cell.length_c   1.000
_cell.angle_alpha   90.00
_cell.angle_beta   90.00
_cell.angle_gamma   90.00
#
_symmetry.space_group_name_H-M   'P 1'
#
loop_
_entity.id
_entity.type
_entity.pdbx_description
1 polymer ?
#
loop_
_entity_poly.entity_id
_entity_poly.type
_entity_poly.pdbx_seq_one_letter_code
_entity_poly.pdbx_strand_id
1 'polypeptide(L)'
;MDLYAIAEQIVINYGYLGVFIISFTEAFIQPIPPDVFIIGASFFGLNPIISAIVATIGSTLGGLFGYFLGDKLGHSVFVKLFGGKNLHKGEEFFNKYGVFGVIIAGISPLPYKVIAWLSGIFEMHKLLFTIGTIIGRLPRFLAVAYFGDILGNVNKLNEFNIWLFCLINSHYNSILDIIMPIISKTVYPLIAITILIILIKNRKFGIKLISILFLAVIILFSLKYLINEPRPYLVLENVHLLCYEGNEPSFPSGHTTLAFTLATSLLYYSRKIGLLFLIWAIFVAYSRVYVGVHYPFDVLAGIIIGIVCGYLIKIDILKLINKYRKYIKSYIIKRKIKKEK
;
A
#
# COMPACT_ATOMS: atom_id res chain seq x y z
N MET A 1 12.68 22.17 13.36
CA MET A 1 12.71 20.99 14.25
C MET A 1 11.91 19.91 13.56
N ASP A 2 12.50 18.75 13.29
CA ASP A 2 11.81 17.68 12.58
C ASP A 2 10.84 16.99 13.54
N LEU A 3 9.53 17.28 13.40
CA LEU A 3 8.49 16.68 14.24
C LEU A 3 8.47 15.16 14.12
N TYR A 4 8.88 14.63 12.96
CA TYR A 4 8.92 13.20 12.72
C TYR A 4 9.99 12.53 13.58
N ALA A 5 11.22 13.05 13.58
CA ALA A 5 12.32 12.52 14.38
C ALA A 5 12.03 12.57 15.90
N ILE A 6 11.34 13.62 16.37
CA ILE A 6 10.92 13.71 17.78
C ILE A 6 9.84 12.66 18.07
N ALA A 7 8.87 12.51 17.19
CA ALA A 7 7.81 11.51 17.36
C ALA A 7 8.38 10.10 17.37
N GLU A 8 9.30 9.80 16.47
CA GLU A 8 10.06 8.56 16.41
C GLU A 8 10.82 8.31 17.72
N GLN A 9 11.64 9.24 18.19
CA GLN A 9 12.39 9.07 19.45
C GLN A 9 11.49 8.86 20.66
N ILE A 10 10.37 9.59 20.76
CA ILE A 10 9.45 9.42 21.88
C ILE A 10 8.78 8.06 21.83
N VAL A 11 8.34 7.63 20.64
CA VAL A 11 7.71 6.33 20.45
C VAL A 11 8.69 5.19 20.73
N ILE A 12 9.92 5.26 20.20
CA ILE A 12 10.93 4.21 20.38
C ILE A 12 11.34 4.08 21.85
N ASN A 13 11.55 5.21 22.54
CA ASN A 13 12.07 5.19 23.91
C ASN A 13 10.99 4.99 24.98
N TYR A 14 9.76 5.45 24.74
CA TYR A 14 8.68 5.46 25.75
C TYR A 14 7.43 4.68 25.35
N GLY A 15 7.31 4.24 24.10
CA GLY A 15 6.20 3.42 23.61
C GLY A 15 4.82 4.00 23.94
N TYR A 16 3.94 3.18 24.53
CA TYR A 16 2.60 3.59 24.94
C TYR A 16 2.60 4.73 25.97
N LEU A 17 3.62 4.82 26.83
CA LEU A 17 3.72 5.91 27.79
C LEU A 17 3.95 7.25 27.09
N GLY A 18 4.75 7.26 26.01
CA GLY A 18 4.93 8.45 25.17
C GLY A 18 3.62 8.91 24.53
N VAL A 19 2.85 7.97 23.98
CA VAL A 19 1.51 8.24 23.41
C VAL A 19 0.59 8.83 24.48
N PHE A 20 0.56 8.23 25.67
CA PHE A 20 -0.26 8.72 26.78
C PHE A 20 0.09 10.16 27.16
N ILE A 21 1.38 10.44 27.43
CA ILE A 21 1.84 11.75 27.91
C ILE A 21 1.48 12.84 26.91
N ILE A 22 1.72 12.60 25.62
CA ILE A 22 1.44 13.59 24.57
C ILE A 22 -0.05 13.83 24.42
N SER A 23 -0.87 12.77 24.40
CA SER A 23 -2.33 12.93 24.34
C SER A 23 -2.87 13.64 25.56
N PHE A 24 -2.28 13.41 26.74
CA PHE A 24 -2.61 14.10 27.97
C PHE A 24 -2.28 15.59 27.91
N THR A 25 -1.04 15.94 27.57
CA THR A 25 -0.58 17.35 27.55
C THR A 25 -1.22 18.15 26.41
N GLU A 26 -1.46 17.56 25.24
CA GLU A 26 -2.17 18.23 24.14
C GLU A 26 -3.57 18.64 24.54
N ALA A 27 -4.26 17.78 25.28
CA ALA A 27 -5.66 17.99 25.62
C ALA A 27 -5.90 19.19 26.55
N PHE A 28 -4.86 19.79 27.16
CA PHE A 28 -5.03 21.01 27.97
C PHE A 28 -4.07 22.17 27.67
N ILE A 29 -2.89 21.96 27.08
CA ILE A 29 -1.92 23.07 26.90
C ILE A 29 -0.99 22.95 25.69
N GLN A 30 -0.58 21.74 25.30
CA GLN A 30 0.47 21.56 24.29
C GLN A 30 -0.06 21.84 22.87
N PRO A 31 0.67 22.59 22.02
CA PRO A 31 0.19 22.98 20.69
C PRO A 31 0.22 21.84 19.66
N ILE A 32 1.07 20.83 19.87
CA ILE A 32 1.30 19.76 18.89
C ILE A 32 0.17 18.72 18.97
N PRO A 33 -0.52 18.39 17.86
CA PRO A 33 -1.54 17.35 17.82
C PRO A 33 -0.98 15.96 18.17
N PRO A 34 -1.72 15.11 18.92
CA PRO A 34 -1.26 13.76 19.25
C PRO A 34 -1.27 12.84 18.02
N ASP A 35 -2.02 13.18 16.96
CA ASP A 35 -2.21 12.37 15.75
C ASP A 35 -0.88 11.93 15.13
N VAL A 36 0.12 12.83 15.04
CA VAL A 36 1.45 12.53 14.48
C VAL A 36 2.14 11.41 15.26
N PHE A 37 2.01 11.43 16.57
CA PHE A 37 2.64 10.46 17.46
C PHE A 37 1.88 9.13 17.47
N ILE A 38 0.55 9.15 17.35
CA ILE A 38 -0.26 7.94 17.23
C ILE A 38 0.02 7.23 15.90
N ILE A 39 0.13 7.98 14.80
CA ILE A 39 0.54 7.45 13.49
C ILE A 39 1.94 6.83 13.59
N GLY A 40 2.90 7.57 14.16
CA GLY A 40 4.26 7.08 14.38
C GLY A 40 4.30 5.81 15.24
N ALA A 41 3.53 5.77 16.34
CA ALA A 41 3.46 4.61 17.21
C ALA A 41 3.09 3.33 16.45
N SER A 42 2.00 3.37 15.69
CA SER A 42 1.58 2.20 14.90
C SER A 42 2.53 1.90 13.74
N PHE A 43 3.06 2.94 13.08
CA PHE A 43 4.04 2.79 12.00
C PHE A 43 5.29 2.03 12.45
N PHE A 44 5.81 2.33 13.64
CA PHE A 44 6.96 1.66 14.24
C PHE A 44 6.60 0.33 14.94
N GLY A 45 5.35 -0.12 14.84
CA GLY A 45 4.94 -1.47 15.24
C GLY A 45 4.20 -1.61 16.56
N LEU A 46 3.80 -0.51 17.22
CA LEU A 46 2.87 -0.62 18.35
C LEU A 46 1.47 -1.02 17.86
N ASN A 47 0.76 -1.84 18.64
CA ASN A 47 -0.58 -2.26 18.28
C ASN A 47 -1.54 -1.05 18.11
N PRO A 48 -2.22 -0.90 16.95
CA PRO A 48 -3.01 0.30 16.65
C PRO A 48 -4.22 0.49 17.58
N ILE A 49 -4.82 -0.61 18.04
CA ILE A 49 -5.96 -0.56 18.98
C ILE A 49 -5.48 -0.07 20.34
N ILE A 50 -4.38 -0.63 20.86
CA ILE A 50 -3.81 -0.22 22.15
C ILE A 50 -3.34 1.24 22.10
N SER A 51 -2.68 1.64 21.02
CA SER A 51 -2.27 3.05 20.81
C SER A 51 -3.46 4.00 20.85
N ALA A 52 -4.57 3.67 20.19
CA ALA A 52 -5.78 4.48 20.20
C ALA A 52 -6.46 4.53 21.57
N ILE A 53 -6.51 3.41 22.30
CA ILE A 53 -7.08 3.33 23.65
C ILE A 53 -6.24 4.18 24.61
N VAL A 54 -4.92 4.01 24.61
CA VAL A 54 -4.00 4.76 25.48
C VAL A 54 -4.06 6.26 25.19
N ALA A 55 -4.08 6.64 23.90
CA ALA A 55 -4.27 8.03 23.50
C ALA A 55 -5.62 8.59 23.96
N THR A 56 -6.69 7.80 23.89
CA THR A 56 -8.03 8.20 24.36
C THR A 56 -8.01 8.43 25.86
N ILE A 57 -7.46 7.49 26.65
CA ILE A 57 -7.34 7.64 28.11
C ILE A 57 -6.52 8.90 28.46
N GLY A 58 -5.36 9.07 27.82
CA GLY A 58 -4.52 10.26 27.99
C GLY A 58 -5.28 11.54 27.68
N SER A 59 -5.92 11.62 26.50
CA SER A 59 -6.69 12.79 26.10
C SER A 59 -7.91 13.05 26.97
N THR A 60 -8.56 12.02 27.52
CA THR A 60 -9.70 12.18 28.42
C THR A 60 -9.24 12.74 29.77
N LEU A 61 -8.17 12.18 30.35
CA LEU A 61 -7.60 12.68 31.61
C LEU A 61 -7.05 14.10 31.45
N GLY A 62 -6.35 14.38 30.35
CA GLY A 62 -5.86 15.71 30.03
C GLY A 62 -7.00 16.70 29.76
N GLY A 63 -8.05 16.27 29.07
CA GLY A 63 -9.25 17.07 28.85
C GLY A 63 -9.99 17.40 30.15
N LEU A 64 -10.10 16.44 31.08
CA LEU A 64 -10.65 16.67 32.42
C LEU A 64 -9.80 17.65 33.23
N PHE A 65 -8.48 17.60 33.08
CA PHE A 65 -7.59 18.59 33.69
C PHE A 65 -7.79 19.97 33.07
N GLY A 66 -7.89 20.07 31.74
CA GLY A 66 -8.23 21.32 31.03
C GLY A 66 -9.60 21.88 31.44
N TYR A 67 -10.60 21.03 31.59
CA TYR A 67 -11.91 21.37 32.14
C TYR A 67 -11.77 21.97 33.54
N PHE A 68 -11.02 21.32 34.43
CA PHE A 68 -10.81 21.81 35.80
C PHE A 68 -10.11 23.17 35.82
N LEU A 69 -9.12 23.38 34.95
CA LEU A 69 -8.47 24.67 34.80
C LEU A 69 -9.45 25.74 34.29
N GLY A 70 -10.31 25.40 33.33
CA GLY A 70 -11.37 26.29 32.85
C GLY A 70 -12.34 26.72 33.96
N ASP A 71 -12.82 25.75 34.75
CA ASP A 71 -13.71 25.96 35.90
C ASP A 71 -13.08 26.88 36.97
N LYS A 72 -11.79 26.68 37.29
CA LYS A 72 -11.12 27.43 38.37
C LYS A 72 -10.52 28.76 37.95
N LEU A 73 -9.96 28.85 36.74
CA LEU A 73 -9.21 30.02 36.28
C LEU A 73 -10.06 30.93 35.39
N GLY A 74 -11.17 30.41 34.84
CA GLY A 74 -12.18 31.16 34.13
C GLY A 74 -11.68 31.86 32.86
N HIS A 75 -12.48 32.84 32.44
CA HIS A 75 -12.32 33.58 31.19
C HIS A 75 -10.98 34.34 31.09
N SER A 76 -10.50 34.95 32.18
CA SER A 76 -9.32 35.82 32.14
C SER A 76 -8.04 35.08 31.76
N VAL A 77 -7.84 33.87 32.27
CA VAL A 77 -6.66 33.05 31.92
C VAL A 77 -6.81 32.42 30.55
N PHE A 78 -8.02 31.96 30.20
CA PHE A 78 -8.30 31.42 28.88
C PHE A 78 -7.96 32.42 27.76
N VAL A 79 -8.39 33.68 27.90
CA VAL A 79 -8.13 34.73 26.91
C VAL A 79 -6.62 35.00 26.76
N LYS A 80 -5.83 34.90 27.84
CA LYS A 80 -4.37 35.04 27.79
C LYS A 80 -3.70 33.89 27.03
N LEU A 81 -4.20 32.66 27.18
CA LEU A 81 -3.60 31.47 26.57
C LEU A 81 -4.05 31.24 25.12
N PHE A 82 -5.33 31.46 24.83
CA PHE A 82 -5.95 31.08 23.56
C PHE A 82 -6.54 32.27 22.77
N GLY A 83 -6.64 33.45 23.38
CA GLY A 83 -7.18 34.66 22.74
C GLY A 83 -8.72 34.78 22.79
N GLY A 84 -9.21 36.02 22.89
CA GLY A 84 -10.65 36.31 23.00
C GLY A 84 -11.49 35.89 21.79
N LYS A 85 -10.89 35.83 20.60
CA LYS A 85 -11.57 35.33 19.39
C LYS A 85 -11.99 33.86 19.53
N ASN A 86 -11.17 33.03 20.18
CA ASN A 86 -11.48 31.62 20.40
C ASN A 86 -12.55 31.43 21.48
N LEU A 87 -12.66 32.37 22.43
CA LEU A 87 -13.72 32.38 23.42
C LEU A 87 -15.08 32.59 22.75
N HIS A 88 -15.25 33.68 21.98
CA HIS A 88 -16.51 33.98 21.30
C HIS A 88 -16.93 32.89 20.31
N LYS A 89 -15.99 32.39 19.48
CA LYS A 89 -16.27 31.27 18.57
C LYS A 89 -16.67 30.00 19.31
N GLY A 90 -16.03 29.74 20.45
CA GLY A 90 -16.32 28.60 21.30
C GLY A 90 -17.71 28.69 21.92
N GLU A 91 -18.08 29.88 22.40
CA GLU A 91 -19.40 30.18 22.94
C GLU A 91 -20.51 30.00 21.90
N GLU A 92 -20.37 30.57 20.70
CA GLU A 92 -21.29 30.34 19.58
C GLU A 92 -21.41 28.85 19.22
N PHE A 93 -20.29 28.13 19.24
CA PHE A 93 -20.25 26.71 18.94
C PHE A 93 -21.00 25.88 20.01
N PHE A 94 -20.78 26.15 21.30
CA PHE A 94 -21.50 25.48 22.38
C PHE A 94 -22.98 25.87 22.42
N ASN A 95 -23.34 27.12 22.13
CA ASN A 95 -24.74 27.54 22.02
C ASN A 95 -25.47 26.79 20.90
N LYS A 96 -24.77 26.47 19.80
CA LYS A 96 -25.35 25.75 18.66
C LYS A 96 -25.44 24.24 18.87
N TYR A 97 -24.41 23.62 19.43
CA TYR A 97 -24.28 22.16 19.47
C TYR A 97 -24.39 21.55 20.88
N GLY A 98 -24.34 22.37 21.93
CA GLY A 98 -24.40 21.94 23.33
C GLY A 98 -23.41 20.81 23.63
N VAL A 99 -23.92 19.74 24.24
CA VAL A 99 -23.13 18.56 24.61
C VAL A 99 -22.49 17.87 23.40
N PHE A 100 -23.18 17.86 22.26
CA PHE A 100 -22.65 17.27 21.03
C PHE A 100 -21.45 18.04 20.48
N GLY A 101 -21.26 19.30 20.88
CA GLY A 101 -20.09 20.11 20.53
C GLY A 101 -18.78 19.41 20.90
N VAL A 102 -18.73 18.73 22.06
CA VAL A 102 -17.54 17.99 22.52
C VAL A 102 -17.22 16.81 21.59
N ILE A 103 -18.25 16.09 21.15
CA ILE A 103 -18.09 14.95 20.23
C ILE A 103 -17.60 15.44 18.86
N ILE A 104 -18.27 16.47 18.32
CA ILE A 104 -17.91 17.09 17.04
C ILE A 104 -16.48 17.58 17.09
N ALA A 105 -16.11 18.30 18.15
CA ALA A 105 -14.76 18.78 18.37
C ALA A 105 -13.72 17.65 18.41
N GLY A 106 -14.01 16.56 19.13
CA GLY A 106 -13.10 15.42 19.26
C GLY A 106 -12.79 14.73 17.92
N ILE A 107 -13.77 14.67 17.03
CA ILE A 107 -13.62 14.10 15.67
C ILE A 107 -12.97 15.11 14.72
N SER A 108 -13.31 16.39 14.85
CA SER A 108 -12.85 17.46 13.97
C SER A 108 -11.36 17.81 14.16
N PRO A 109 -10.71 18.45 13.19
CA PRO A 109 -9.36 18.98 13.35
C PRO A 109 -9.27 20.22 14.28
N LEU A 110 -10.33 20.55 15.03
CA LEU A 110 -10.32 21.68 15.95
C LEU A 110 -9.36 21.43 17.12
N PRO A 111 -8.75 22.49 17.68
CA PRO A 111 -7.87 22.36 18.84
C PRO A 111 -8.69 21.92 20.06
N TYR A 112 -8.60 20.64 20.43
CA TYR A 112 -9.47 20.07 21.44
C TYR A 112 -9.25 20.67 22.83
N LYS A 113 -8.03 21.10 23.17
CA LYS A 113 -7.75 21.89 24.40
C LYS A 113 -8.64 23.11 24.59
N VAL A 114 -8.98 23.80 23.51
CA VAL A 114 -9.86 24.98 23.56
C VAL A 114 -11.24 24.55 24.04
N ILE A 115 -11.73 23.44 23.52
CA ILE A 115 -13.04 22.86 23.86
C ILE A 115 -13.05 22.35 25.30
N ALA A 116 -11.98 21.69 25.75
CA ALA A 116 -11.83 21.21 27.11
C ALA A 116 -11.93 22.34 28.15
N TRP A 117 -11.17 23.43 27.93
CA TRP A 117 -11.24 24.60 28.81
C TRP A 117 -12.61 25.27 28.80
N LEU A 118 -13.19 25.49 27.61
CA LEU A 118 -14.50 26.13 27.49
C LEU A 118 -15.61 25.31 28.15
N SER A 119 -15.56 23.98 28.07
CA SER A 119 -16.51 23.12 28.78
C SER A 119 -16.45 23.32 30.29
N GLY A 120 -15.27 23.62 30.86
CA GLY A 120 -15.10 23.98 32.26
C GLY A 120 -15.63 25.37 32.59
N ILE A 121 -15.29 26.36 31.76
CA ILE A 121 -15.73 27.75 31.89
C ILE A 121 -17.27 27.87 31.85
N PHE A 122 -17.92 27.06 31.02
CA PHE A 122 -19.39 27.01 30.89
C PHE A 122 -20.04 25.97 31.81
N GLU A 123 -19.31 25.45 32.80
CA GLU A 123 -19.82 24.54 33.83
C GLU A 123 -20.58 23.31 33.28
N MET A 124 -20.15 22.79 32.14
CA MET A 124 -20.80 21.66 31.48
C MET A 124 -20.75 20.40 32.38
N HIS A 125 -21.81 19.59 32.41
CA HIS A 125 -21.84 18.38 33.23
C HIS A 125 -20.66 17.43 32.93
N LYS A 126 -19.81 17.18 33.94
CA LYS A 126 -18.53 16.45 33.80
C LYS A 126 -18.66 15.07 33.15
N LEU A 127 -19.71 14.33 33.46
CA LEU A 127 -19.94 13.01 32.86
C LEU A 127 -20.23 13.12 31.37
N LEU A 128 -21.00 14.12 30.95
CA LEU A 128 -21.35 14.33 29.53
C LEU A 128 -20.14 14.79 28.74
N PHE A 129 -19.30 15.65 29.32
CA PHE A 129 -18.01 16.01 28.74
C PHE A 129 -17.10 14.78 28.57
N THR A 130 -17.00 13.94 29.60
CA THR A 130 -16.15 12.73 29.58
C THR A 130 -16.61 11.73 28.52
N ILE A 131 -17.91 11.39 28.52
CA ILE A 131 -18.50 10.48 27.53
C ILE A 131 -18.35 11.06 26.12
N GLY A 132 -18.68 12.34 25.94
CA GLY A 132 -18.55 13.03 24.66
C GLY A 132 -17.11 13.03 24.14
N THR A 133 -16.14 13.17 25.04
CA THR A 133 -14.71 13.09 24.71
C THR A 133 -14.32 11.70 24.25
N ILE A 134 -14.69 10.67 24.99
CA ILE A 134 -14.36 9.28 24.62
C ILE A 134 -14.99 8.95 23.26
N ILE A 135 -16.27 9.27 23.07
CA ILE A 135 -17.01 9.03 21.81
C ILE A 135 -16.39 9.82 20.65
N GLY A 136 -15.95 11.07 20.88
CA GLY A 136 -15.35 11.90 19.84
C GLY A 136 -13.91 11.51 19.50
N ARG A 137 -13.09 11.19 20.49
CA ARG A 137 -11.65 10.95 20.32
C ARG A 137 -11.33 9.53 19.88
N LEU A 138 -12.00 8.52 20.43
CA LEU A 138 -11.67 7.12 20.16
C LEU A 138 -11.76 6.77 18.65
N PRO A 139 -12.83 7.14 17.91
CA PRO A 139 -12.90 6.83 16.47
C PRO A 139 -11.80 7.50 15.66
N ARG A 140 -11.47 8.76 15.99
CA ARG A 140 -10.40 9.50 15.31
C ARG A 140 -9.04 8.86 15.59
N PHE A 141 -8.75 8.55 16.85
CA PHE A 141 -7.48 7.92 17.24
C PHE A 141 -7.33 6.52 16.65
N LEU A 142 -8.42 5.74 16.56
CA LEU A 142 -8.42 4.47 15.83
C LEU A 142 -8.11 4.69 14.34
N ALA A 143 -8.76 5.64 13.69
CA ALA A 143 -8.55 5.92 12.27
C ALA A 143 -7.09 6.27 11.97
N VAL A 144 -6.48 7.17 12.74
CA VAL A 144 -5.06 7.55 12.55
C VAL A 144 -4.09 6.44 12.95
N ALA A 145 -4.41 5.63 13.97
CA ALA A 145 -3.59 4.50 14.38
C ALA A 145 -3.56 3.39 13.32
N TYR A 146 -4.71 3.04 12.73
CA TYR A 146 -4.77 2.07 11.62
C TYR A 146 -4.07 2.58 10.37
N PHE A 147 -4.18 3.88 10.09
CA PHE A 147 -3.44 4.49 8.99
C PHE A 147 -1.93 4.32 9.17
N GLY A 148 -1.41 4.58 10.38
CA GLY A 148 0.00 4.33 10.71
C GLY A 148 0.42 2.86 10.54
N ASP A 149 -0.40 1.91 10.99
CA ASP A 149 -0.12 0.47 10.86
C ASP A 149 -0.05 0.03 9.39
N ILE A 150 -0.98 0.50 8.55
CA ILE A 150 -0.97 0.22 7.09
C ILE A 150 0.34 0.71 6.48
N LEU A 151 0.75 1.94 6.78
CA LEU A 151 2.01 2.51 6.28
C LEU A 151 3.23 1.71 6.76
N GLY A 152 3.26 1.35 8.04
CA GLY A 152 4.33 0.53 8.61
C GLY A 152 4.44 -0.83 7.94
N ASN A 153 3.31 -1.49 7.64
CA ASN A 153 3.29 -2.78 6.96
C ASN A 153 3.79 -2.70 5.51
N VAL A 154 3.46 -1.63 4.77
CA VAL A 154 4.00 -1.41 3.41
C VAL A 154 5.53 -1.25 3.45
N ASN A 155 6.05 -0.48 4.41
CA ASN A 155 7.50 -0.31 4.55
C ASN A 155 8.20 -1.61 4.95
N LYS A 156 7.63 -2.39 5.89
CA LYS A 156 8.15 -3.72 6.24
C LYS A 156 8.20 -4.66 5.05
N LEU A 157 7.18 -4.64 4.18
CA LEU A 157 7.18 -5.42 2.95
C LEU A 157 8.31 -4.98 2.00
N ASN A 158 8.56 -3.68 1.87
CA ASN A 158 9.65 -3.16 1.05
C ASN A 158 11.03 -3.50 1.63
N GLU A 159 11.22 -3.33 2.94
CA GLU A 159 12.44 -3.72 3.65
C GLU A 159 12.70 -5.23 3.49
N PHE A 160 11.67 -6.07 3.61
CA PHE A 160 11.79 -7.50 3.38
C PHE A 160 12.17 -7.82 1.93
N ASN A 161 11.62 -7.11 0.96
CA ASN A 161 11.96 -7.25 -0.46
C ASN A 161 13.43 -6.87 -0.73
N ILE A 162 13.91 -5.77 -0.14
CA ILE A 162 15.31 -5.33 -0.19
C ILE A 162 16.22 -6.34 0.52
N TRP A 163 15.85 -6.82 1.70
CA TRP A 163 16.61 -7.83 2.44
C TRP A 163 16.78 -9.11 1.62
N LEU A 164 15.71 -9.61 1.00
CA LEU A 164 15.78 -10.77 0.11
C LEU A 164 16.66 -10.49 -1.12
N PHE A 165 16.58 -9.29 -1.69
CA PHE A 165 17.44 -8.87 -2.79
C PHE A 165 18.92 -8.93 -2.37
N CYS A 166 19.28 -8.27 -1.26
CA CYS A 166 20.64 -8.26 -0.73
C CYS A 166 21.12 -9.66 -0.39
N LEU A 167 20.27 -10.51 0.20
CA LEU A 167 20.61 -11.90 0.49
C LEU A 167 21.02 -12.65 -0.78
N ILE A 168 20.30 -12.49 -1.88
CA ILE A 168 20.60 -13.18 -3.15
C ILE A 168 21.80 -12.54 -3.86
N ASN A 169 21.81 -11.22 -3.99
CA ASN A 169 22.80 -10.49 -4.79
C ASN A 169 24.18 -10.40 -4.12
N SER A 170 24.26 -10.51 -2.79
CA SER A 170 25.54 -10.56 -2.06
C SER A 170 26.26 -11.91 -2.10
N HIS A 171 25.56 -13.01 -2.40
CA HIS A 171 26.14 -14.35 -2.48
C HIS A 171 26.59 -14.70 -3.91
N TYR A 172 27.40 -13.80 -4.50
CA TYR A 172 27.93 -14.01 -5.85
C TYR A 172 29.09 -15.00 -5.87
N ASN A 173 29.28 -15.67 -7.01
CA ASN A 173 30.46 -16.50 -7.28
C ASN A 173 30.84 -16.46 -8.76
N SER A 174 32.11 -16.76 -9.06
CA SER A 174 32.68 -16.61 -10.41
C SER A 174 31.98 -17.47 -11.47
N ILE A 175 31.41 -18.61 -11.10
CA ILE A 175 30.71 -19.50 -12.04
C ILE A 175 29.34 -18.91 -12.39
N LEU A 176 28.57 -18.50 -11.38
CA LEU A 176 27.25 -17.93 -11.56
C LEU A 176 27.31 -16.54 -12.24
N ASP A 177 28.37 -15.78 -12.03
CA ASP A 177 28.59 -14.50 -12.73
C ASP A 177 28.71 -14.66 -14.24
N ILE A 178 29.19 -15.82 -14.70
CA ILE A 178 29.24 -16.15 -16.13
C ILE A 178 27.88 -16.68 -16.59
N ILE A 179 27.30 -17.61 -15.85
CA ILE A 179 26.09 -18.35 -16.27
C ILE A 179 24.82 -17.48 -16.23
N MET A 180 24.62 -16.70 -15.16
CA MET A 180 23.35 -16.01 -14.92
C MET A 180 23.04 -14.91 -15.95
N PRO A 181 23.99 -14.07 -16.38
CA PRO A 181 23.79 -13.15 -17.50
C PRO A 181 23.42 -13.87 -18.81
N ILE A 182 24.05 -15.02 -19.09
CA ILE A 182 23.77 -15.82 -20.28
C ILE A 182 22.33 -16.33 -20.22
N ILE A 183 21.94 -16.97 -19.11
CA ILE A 183 20.56 -17.45 -18.88
C ILE A 183 19.56 -16.31 -19.10
N SER A 184 19.80 -15.14 -18.53
CA SER A 184 18.92 -13.99 -18.72
C SER A 184 18.78 -13.59 -20.19
N LYS A 185 19.88 -13.57 -20.95
CA LYS A 185 19.86 -13.19 -22.37
C LYS A 185 19.18 -14.24 -23.28
N THR A 186 18.95 -15.46 -22.80
CA THR A 186 18.27 -16.51 -23.59
C THR A 186 16.78 -16.26 -23.82
N VAL A 187 16.12 -15.40 -23.05
CA VAL A 187 14.65 -15.22 -23.08
C VAL A 187 14.12 -14.86 -24.45
N TYR A 188 14.58 -13.76 -25.03
CA TYR A 188 14.10 -13.29 -26.33
C TYR A 188 14.41 -14.25 -27.50
N PRO A 189 15.64 -14.76 -27.68
CA PRO A 189 15.92 -15.69 -28.77
C PRO A 189 15.15 -17.01 -28.61
N LEU A 190 15.01 -17.54 -27.39
CA LEU A 190 14.30 -18.80 -27.17
C LEU A 190 12.79 -18.65 -27.42
N ILE A 191 12.19 -17.51 -27.05
CA ILE A 191 10.81 -17.18 -27.44
C ILE A 191 10.66 -17.15 -28.96
N ALA A 192 11.54 -16.44 -29.67
CA ALA A 192 11.46 -16.29 -31.12
C ALA A 192 11.57 -17.64 -31.84
N ILE A 193 12.56 -18.47 -31.47
CA ILE A 193 12.76 -19.81 -32.04
C ILE A 193 11.56 -20.71 -31.74
N THR A 194 11.04 -20.67 -30.51
CA THR A 194 9.89 -21.50 -30.12
C THR A 194 8.63 -21.12 -30.90
N ILE A 195 8.36 -19.82 -31.06
CA ILE A 195 7.23 -19.34 -31.88
C ILE A 195 7.37 -19.84 -33.32
N LEU A 196 8.56 -19.71 -33.92
CA LEU A 196 8.81 -20.15 -35.29
C LEU A 196 8.55 -21.66 -35.47
N ILE A 197 9.12 -22.49 -34.60
CA ILE A 197 8.94 -23.94 -34.62
C ILE A 197 7.46 -24.31 -34.47
N ILE A 198 6.76 -23.68 -33.54
CA ILE A 198 5.35 -23.96 -33.28
C ILE A 198 4.47 -23.48 -34.43
N LEU A 199 4.76 -22.35 -35.06
CA LEU A 199 4.00 -21.89 -36.24
C LEU A 199 4.09 -22.89 -37.39
N ILE A 200 5.27 -23.48 -37.60
CA ILE A 200 5.49 -24.51 -38.63
C ILE A 200 4.74 -25.80 -38.27
N LYS A 201 4.84 -26.28 -37.02
CA LYS A 201 4.23 -27.56 -36.59
C LYS A 201 2.73 -27.47 -36.32
N ASN A 202 2.27 -26.34 -35.78
CA ASN A 202 0.88 -26.11 -35.39
C ASN A 202 0.55 -24.61 -35.43
N ARG A 203 0.25 -24.12 -36.64
CA ARG A 203 -0.07 -22.70 -36.90
C ARG A 203 -1.14 -22.12 -35.97
N LYS A 204 -2.20 -22.88 -35.66
CA LYS A 204 -3.29 -22.41 -34.79
C LYS A 204 -2.78 -22.15 -33.37
N PHE A 205 -1.98 -23.07 -32.82
CA PHE A 205 -1.38 -22.89 -31.50
C PHE A 205 -0.35 -21.76 -31.50
N GLY A 206 0.49 -21.66 -32.54
CA GLY A 206 1.49 -20.60 -32.67
C GLY A 206 0.90 -19.20 -32.70
N ILE A 207 -0.21 -19.00 -33.43
CA ILE A 207 -0.93 -17.71 -33.43
C ILE A 207 -1.49 -17.39 -32.03
N LYS A 208 -2.08 -18.37 -31.33
CA LYS A 208 -2.56 -18.16 -29.95
C LYS A 208 -1.43 -17.79 -29.00
N LEU A 209 -0.28 -18.47 -29.11
CA LEU A 209 0.90 -18.18 -28.31
C LEU A 209 1.39 -16.74 -28.52
N ILE A 210 1.45 -16.27 -29.78
CA ILE A 210 1.80 -14.87 -30.09
C ILE A 210 0.81 -13.91 -29.43
N SER A 211 -0.50 -14.15 -29.57
CA SER A 211 -1.52 -13.28 -28.98
C SER A 211 -1.41 -13.18 -27.46
N ILE A 212 -1.06 -14.28 -26.78
CA ILE A 212 -0.93 -14.32 -25.32
C ILE A 212 0.35 -13.65 -24.85
N LEU A 213 1.47 -13.85 -25.55
CA LEU A 213 2.70 -13.12 -25.27
C LEU A 213 2.51 -11.62 -25.49
N PHE A 214 1.78 -11.23 -26.54
CA PHE A 214 1.42 -9.82 -26.76
C PHE A 214 0.55 -9.25 -25.62
N LEU A 215 -0.44 -10.01 -25.15
CA LEU A 215 -1.24 -9.62 -23.98
C LEU A 215 -0.37 -9.46 -22.72
N ALA A 216 0.57 -10.39 -22.48
CA ALA A 216 1.50 -10.31 -21.36
C ALA A 216 2.38 -9.05 -21.45
N VAL A 217 2.84 -8.69 -22.64
CA VAL A 217 3.59 -7.45 -22.91
C VAL A 217 2.75 -6.20 -22.58
N ILE A 218 1.48 -6.16 -22.98
CA ILE A 218 0.58 -5.04 -22.65
C ILE A 218 0.43 -4.88 -21.12
N ILE A 219 0.18 -5.98 -20.41
CA ILE A 219 0.01 -5.97 -18.95
C ILE A 219 1.32 -5.51 -18.28
N LEU A 220 2.45 -6.08 -18.73
CA LEU A 220 3.79 -5.74 -18.26
C LEU A 220 4.08 -4.24 -18.38
N PHE A 221 3.95 -3.66 -19.58
CA PHE A 221 4.26 -2.24 -19.78
C PHE A 221 3.27 -1.32 -19.09
N SER A 222 1.99 -1.70 -19.00
CA SER A 222 1.01 -0.93 -18.23
C SER A 222 1.41 -0.85 -16.76
N LEU A 223 1.76 -1.98 -16.13
CA LEU A 223 2.18 -2.00 -14.73
C LEU A 223 3.51 -1.28 -14.51
N LYS A 224 4.48 -1.43 -15.43
CA LYS A 224 5.77 -0.73 -15.38
C LYS A 224 5.63 0.76 -15.21
N TYR A 225 4.80 1.40 -16.03
CA TYR A 225 4.65 2.86 -15.99
C TYR A 225 3.62 3.36 -14.97
N LEU A 226 2.70 2.50 -14.51
CA LEU A 226 1.77 2.85 -13.42
C LEU A 226 2.46 2.85 -12.05
N ILE A 227 3.36 1.89 -11.80
CA ILE A 227 4.04 1.75 -10.51
C ILE A 227 5.36 2.53 -10.50
N ASN A 228 6.07 2.54 -11.63
CA ASN A 228 7.30 3.32 -11.83
C ASN A 228 8.37 3.08 -10.76
N GLU A 229 8.53 1.81 -10.33
CA GLU A 229 9.49 1.41 -9.31
C GLU A 229 10.94 1.54 -9.82
N PRO A 230 11.86 2.18 -9.07
CA PRO A 230 13.26 2.29 -9.47
C PRO A 230 13.98 0.94 -9.32
N ARG A 231 14.93 0.66 -10.20
CA ARG A 231 15.72 -0.58 -10.14
C ARG A 231 16.70 -0.58 -8.95
N PRO A 232 17.06 -1.78 -8.41
CA PRO A 232 17.97 -1.89 -7.28
C PRO A 232 19.26 -1.09 -7.45
N TYR A 233 19.93 -1.22 -8.59
CA TYR A 233 21.20 -0.52 -8.87
C TYR A 233 21.11 1.01 -8.98
N LEU A 234 19.90 1.59 -9.03
CA LEU A 234 19.72 3.04 -9.06
C LEU A 234 19.61 3.65 -7.66
N VAL A 235 19.23 2.84 -6.66
CA VAL A 235 18.87 3.34 -5.31
C VAL A 235 19.63 2.66 -4.18
N LEU A 236 20.11 1.43 -4.37
CA LEU A 236 20.88 0.69 -3.38
C LEU A 236 22.39 0.85 -3.64
N GLU A 237 23.15 0.94 -2.55
CA GLU A 237 24.61 0.89 -2.59
C GLU A 237 25.11 -0.56 -2.73
N ASN A 238 26.30 -0.73 -3.28
CA ASN A 238 27.01 -2.02 -3.38
C ASN A 238 26.24 -3.14 -4.10
N VAL A 239 25.41 -2.80 -5.09
CA VAL A 239 24.74 -3.78 -5.95
C VAL A 239 25.76 -4.47 -6.85
N HIS A 240 25.80 -5.81 -6.80
CA HIS A 240 26.56 -6.62 -7.74
C HIS A 240 25.83 -6.67 -9.08
N LEU A 241 26.12 -5.68 -9.93
CA LEU A 241 25.45 -5.48 -11.21
C LEU A 241 26.21 -6.18 -12.34
N LEU A 242 25.57 -7.14 -13.01
CA LEU A 242 26.18 -7.89 -14.12
C LEU A 242 25.56 -7.56 -15.48
N CYS A 243 24.36 -6.98 -15.49
CA CYS A 243 23.63 -6.58 -16.70
C CYS A 243 23.02 -5.20 -16.50
N TYR A 244 23.30 -4.23 -17.36
CA TYR A 244 22.65 -2.93 -17.32
C TYR A 244 21.40 -2.90 -18.23
N GLU A 245 20.28 -2.38 -17.71
CA GLU A 245 19.00 -2.28 -18.46
C GLU A 245 18.44 -0.84 -18.54
N GLY A 246 19.30 0.17 -18.43
CA GLY A 246 18.86 1.57 -18.57
C GLY A 246 18.04 2.07 -17.39
N ASN A 247 17.18 3.06 -17.64
CA ASN A 247 16.34 3.71 -16.62
C ASN A 247 14.87 3.27 -16.68
N GLU A 248 14.59 2.14 -17.32
CA GLU A 248 13.23 1.61 -17.33
C GLU A 248 12.81 1.13 -15.92
N PRO A 249 11.53 1.28 -15.54
CA PRO A 249 11.02 0.82 -14.25
C PRO A 249 11.30 -0.67 -13.99
N SER A 250 11.52 -1.06 -12.73
CA SER A 250 11.85 -2.43 -12.33
C SER A 250 10.61 -3.35 -12.36
N PHE A 251 9.49 -2.90 -11.82
CA PHE A 251 8.33 -3.74 -11.57
C PHE A 251 7.34 -3.75 -12.75
N PRO A 252 6.79 -4.90 -13.17
CA PRO A 252 7.24 -6.25 -12.87
C PRO A 252 8.38 -6.67 -13.81
N SER A 253 9.04 -7.79 -13.50
CA SER A 253 10.14 -8.29 -14.31
C SER A 253 9.67 -8.79 -15.69
N GLY A 254 10.11 -8.12 -16.76
CA GLY A 254 9.72 -8.46 -18.13
C GLY A 254 10.24 -9.82 -18.61
N HIS A 255 11.52 -10.11 -18.34
CA HIS A 255 12.14 -11.40 -18.67
C HIS A 255 11.40 -12.56 -17.99
N THR A 256 11.11 -12.42 -16.70
CA THR A 256 10.36 -13.42 -15.92
C THR A 256 8.95 -13.60 -16.45
N THR A 257 8.22 -12.50 -16.66
CA THR A 257 6.85 -12.52 -17.21
C THR A 257 6.77 -13.31 -18.51
N LEU A 258 7.64 -13.01 -19.47
CA LEU A 258 7.61 -13.65 -20.78
C LEU A 258 8.07 -15.11 -20.73
N ALA A 259 9.09 -15.43 -19.92
CA ALA A 259 9.55 -16.80 -19.73
C ALA A 259 8.45 -17.69 -19.14
N PHE A 260 7.77 -17.24 -18.07
CA PHE A 260 6.67 -17.99 -17.46
C PHE A 260 5.42 -18.05 -18.34
N THR A 261 5.13 -17.01 -19.13
CA THR A 261 4.05 -17.04 -20.13
C THR A 261 4.30 -18.12 -21.17
N LEU A 262 5.53 -18.18 -21.72
CA LEU A 262 5.91 -19.19 -22.69
C LEU A 262 5.85 -20.59 -22.07
N ALA A 263 6.52 -20.80 -20.95
CA ALA A 263 6.59 -22.11 -20.28
C ALA A 263 5.21 -22.67 -19.94
N THR A 264 4.35 -21.85 -19.34
CA THR A 264 2.98 -22.25 -18.97
C THR A 264 2.14 -22.53 -20.20
N SER A 265 2.26 -21.73 -21.25
CA SER A 265 1.58 -22.00 -22.53
C SER A 265 2.00 -23.34 -23.11
N LEU A 266 3.30 -23.66 -23.10
CA LEU A 266 3.83 -24.90 -23.65
C LEU A 266 3.39 -26.16 -22.90
N LEU A 267 2.99 -26.07 -21.62
CA LEU A 267 2.38 -27.21 -20.92
C LEU A 267 1.12 -27.72 -21.63
N TYR A 268 0.38 -26.81 -22.27
CA TYR A 268 -0.82 -27.13 -23.06
C TYR A 268 -0.51 -27.58 -24.49
N TYR A 269 0.72 -27.36 -24.96
CA TYR A 269 1.20 -27.92 -26.22
C TYR A 269 1.75 -29.34 -26.02
N SER A 270 2.68 -29.48 -25.07
CA SER A 270 3.29 -30.74 -24.67
C SER A 270 3.78 -30.61 -23.22
N ARG A 271 3.21 -31.43 -22.33
CA ARG A 271 3.56 -31.42 -20.89
C ARG A 271 5.06 -31.52 -20.65
N LYS A 272 5.78 -32.37 -21.40
CA LYS A 272 7.24 -32.55 -21.27
C LYS A 272 8.00 -31.27 -21.64
N ILE A 273 7.66 -30.65 -22.78
CA ILE A 273 8.32 -29.42 -23.24
C ILE A 273 8.01 -28.27 -22.28
N GLY A 274 6.76 -28.12 -21.86
CA GLY A 274 6.38 -27.09 -20.89
C GLY A 274 7.11 -27.22 -19.56
N LEU A 275 7.30 -28.44 -19.04
CA LEU A 275 8.08 -28.67 -17.82
C LEU A 275 9.56 -28.28 -17.97
N LEU A 276 10.19 -28.59 -19.10
CA LEU A 276 11.56 -28.16 -19.39
C LEU A 276 11.67 -26.63 -19.43
N PHE A 277 10.71 -25.96 -20.09
CA PHE A 277 10.66 -24.51 -20.13
C PHE A 277 10.32 -23.88 -18.77
N LEU A 278 9.58 -24.57 -17.89
CA LEU A 278 9.36 -24.09 -16.54
C LEU A 278 10.65 -24.10 -15.72
N ILE A 279 11.45 -25.17 -15.82
CA ILE A 279 12.76 -25.23 -15.16
C ILE A 279 13.64 -24.07 -15.65
N TRP A 280 13.71 -23.88 -16.97
CA TRP A 280 14.40 -22.74 -17.56
C TRP A 280 13.87 -21.39 -17.07
N ALA A 281 12.54 -21.21 -17.00
CA ALA A 281 11.93 -19.98 -16.53
C ALA A 281 12.24 -19.69 -15.05
N ILE A 282 12.36 -20.73 -14.21
CA ILE A 282 12.81 -20.59 -12.82
C ILE A 282 14.25 -20.06 -12.77
N PHE A 283 15.16 -20.60 -13.60
CA PHE A 283 16.52 -20.07 -13.70
C PHE A 283 16.57 -18.64 -14.23
N VAL A 284 15.68 -18.28 -15.18
CA VAL A 284 15.52 -16.89 -15.61
C VAL A 284 15.08 -16.02 -14.44
N ALA A 285 14.03 -16.40 -13.71
CA ALA A 285 13.55 -15.65 -12.54
C ALA A 285 14.66 -15.39 -11.52
N TYR A 286 15.42 -16.43 -11.18
CA TYR A 286 16.55 -16.31 -10.27
C TYR A 286 17.65 -15.39 -10.82
N SER A 287 17.99 -15.53 -12.10
CA SER A 287 19.06 -14.72 -12.71
C SER A 287 18.74 -13.23 -12.67
N ARG A 288 17.47 -12.82 -12.72
CA ARG A 288 17.05 -11.41 -12.66
C ARG A 288 17.39 -10.72 -11.35
N VAL A 289 17.27 -11.44 -10.24
CA VAL A 289 17.69 -10.92 -8.92
C VAL A 289 19.21 -11.00 -8.81
N TYR A 290 19.79 -12.14 -9.21
CA TYR A 290 21.24 -12.38 -9.12
C TYR A 290 22.06 -11.33 -9.87
N VAL A 291 21.68 -10.95 -11.10
CA VAL A 291 22.41 -9.95 -11.90
C VAL A 291 22.18 -8.50 -11.48
N GLY A 292 21.38 -8.27 -10.43
CA GLY A 292 21.25 -6.95 -9.78
C GLY A 292 20.19 -6.02 -10.36
N VAL A 293 19.29 -6.50 -11.24
CA VAL A 293 18.39 -5.62 -12.03
C VAL A 293 16.93 -5.60 -11.58
N HIS A 294 16.52 -6.53 -10.70
CA HIS A 294 15.15 -6.64 -10.19
C HIS A 294 15.13 -7.06 -8.72
N TYR A 295 14.11 -6.60 -8.01
CA TYR A 295 13.77 -7.11 -6.70
C TYR A 295 13.05 -8.47 -6.79
N PRO A 296 13.11 -9.30 -5.74
CA PRO A 296 12.34 -10.54 -5.64
C PRO A 296 10.84 -10.37 -5.89
N PHE A 297 10.22 -9.27 -5.45
CA PHE A 297 8.80 -9.01 -5.71
C PHE A 297 8.49 -8.65 -7.17
N ASP A 298 9.41 -7.99 -7.90
CA ASP A 298 9.29 -7.79 -9.35
C ASP A 298 9.20 -9.13 -10.08
N VAL A 299 10.04 -10.08 -9.64
CA VAL A 299 10.13 -11.42 -10.20
C VAL A 299 8.89 -12.23 -9.84
N LEU A 300 8.45 -12.21 -8.58
CA LEU A 300 7.23 -12.88 -8.14
C LEU A 300 5.99 -12.39 -8.90
N ALA A 301 5.85 -11.07 -9.06
CA ALA A 301 4.77 -10.49 -9.87
C ALA A 301 4.85 -10.95 -11.33
N GLY A 302 6.05 -10.99 -11.91
CA GLY A 302 6.26 -11.51 -13.26
C GLY A 302 5.88 -12.99 -13.40
N ILE A 303 6.20 -13.83 -12.41
CA ILE A 303 5.78 -15.24 -12.37
C ILE A 303 4.25 -15.34 -12.39
N ILE A 304 3.57 -14.60 -11.52
CA ILE A 304 2.10 -14.63 -11.41
C ILE A 304 1.46 -14.19 -12.73
N ILE A 305 1.88 -13.05 -13.28
CA ILE A 305 1.36 -12.54 -14.56
C ILE A 305 1.61 -13.56 -15.66
N GLY A 306 2.81 -14.12 -15.73
CA GLY A 306 3.18 -15.09 -16.76
C GLY A 306 2.34 -16.37 -16.70
N ILE A 307 2.14 -16.94 -15.51
CA ILE A 307 1.29 -18.12 -15.33
C ILE A 307 -0.16 -17.81 -15.72
N VAL A 308 -0.70 -16.68 -15.25
CA VAL A 308 -2.08 -16.27 -15.55
C VAL A 308 -2.26 -16.09 -17.06
N CYS A 309 -1.37 -15.36 -17.73
CA CYS A 309 -1.42 -15.17 -19.18
C CYS A 309 -1.30 -16.50 -19.93
N GLY A 310 -0.32 -17.33 -19.59
CA GLY A 310 -0.11 -18.63 -20.24
C GLY A 310 -1.30 -19.58 -20.08
N TYR A 311 -1.97 -19.55 -18.92
CA TYR A 311 -3.19 -20.32 -18.68
C TYR A 311 -4.34 -19.96 -19.63
N LEU A 312 -4.40 -18.72 -20.12
CA LEU A 312 -5.44 -18.26 -21.04
C LEU A 312 -5.36 -18.95 -22.41
N ILE A 313 -4.29 -19.70 -22.73
CA ILE A 313 -4.17 -20.42 -24.01
C ILE A 313 -5.22 -21.48 -24.23
N LYS A 314 -5.78 -22.02 -23.14
CA LYS A 314 -6.91 -22.96 -23.18
C LYS A 314 -8.20 -22.30 -23.70
N ILE A 315 -8.30 -20.97 -23.60
CA ILE A 315 -9.50 -20.24 -23.99
C ILE A 315 -9.52 -20.16 -25.52
N ASP A 316 -10.53 -20.77 -26.10
CA ASP A 316 -10.75 -20.68 -27.53
C ASP A 316 -11.46 -19.37 -27.85
N ILE A 317 -10.68 -18.29 -27.99
CA ILE A 317 -11.17 -16.93 -28.25
C ILE A 317 -12.16 -16.91 -29.42
N LEU A 318 -11.95 -17.73 -30.46
CA LEU A 318 -12.87 -17.86 -31.58
C LEU A 318 -14.22 -18.48 -31.19
N LYS A 319 -14.26 -19.48 -30.30
CA LYS A 319 -15.53 -19.99 -29.77
C LYS A 319 -16.22 -18.95 -28.89
N LEU A 320 -15.46 -18.19 -28.10
CA LEU A 320 -16.00 -17.11 -27.27
C LEU A 320 -16.62 -15.99 -28.13
N ILE A 321 -15.86 -15.50 -29.12
CA ILE A 321 -16.33 -14.48 -30.08
C ILE A 321 -17.54 -15.00 -30.85
N ASN A 322 -17.54 -16.24 -31.34
CA ASN A 322 -18.68 -16.81 -32.06
C ASN A 322 -19.91 -16.99 -31.15
N LYS A 323 -19.73 -17.35 -29.87
CA LYS A 323 -20.79 -17.41 -28.87
C LYS A 323 -21.42 -16.03 -28.65
N TYR A 324 -20.60 -14.99 -28.46
CA TYR A 324 -21.10 -13.62 -28.29
C TYR A 324 -21.72 -13.05 -29.58
N ARG A 325 -21.15 -13.35 -30.76
CA ARG A 325 -21.72 -12.94 -32.05
C ARG A 325 -23.09 -13.57 -32.29
N LYS A 326 -23.28 -14.85 -31.92
CA LYS A 326 -24.58 -15.53 -31.95
C LYS A 326 -25.57 -14.91 -30.94
N TYR A 327 -25.10 -14.56 -29.74
CA TYR A 327 -25.90 -13.88 -28.73
C TYR A 327 -26.39 -12.49 -29.20
N ILE A 328 -25.48 -11.64 -29.73
CA ILE A 328 -25.81 -10.32 -30.25
C ILE A 328 -26.80 -10.41 -31.42
N LYS A 329 -26.58 -11.32 -32.38
CA LYS A 329 -27.56 -11.57 -33.47
C LYS A 329 -28.93 -11.96 -32.93
N SER A 330 -28.99 -12.87 -31.95
CA SER A 330 -30.26 -13.30 -31.33
C SER A 330 -30.97 -12.16 -30.58
N TYR A 331 -30.21 -11.25 -29.94
CA TYR A 331 -30.75 -10.09 -29.24
C TYR A 331 -31.32 -9.04 -30.21
N ILE A 332 -30.62 -8.76 -31.31
CA ILE A 332 -31.08 -7.83 -32.36
C ILE A 332 -32.37 -8.36 -33.02
N ILE A 333 -32.46 -9.66 -33.31
CA ILE A 333 -33.66 -10.29 -33.90
C ILE A 333 -34.85 -10.18 -32.93
N LYS A 334 -34.67 -10.52 -31.64
CA LYS A 334 -35.74 -10.37 -30.62
C LYS A 334 -36.23 -8.94 -30.47
N ARG A 335 -35.34 -7.94 -30.62
CA ARG A 335 -35.71 -6.51 -30.52
C ARG A 335 -36.48 -5.99 -31.75
N LYS A 336 -36.26 -6.56 -32.94
CA LYS A 336 -37.08 -6.26 -34.14
C LYS A 336 -38.49 -6.82 -34.02
N ILE A 337 -38.63 -8.08 -33.58
CA ILE A 337 -39.95 -8.73 -33.40
C ILE A 337 -40.82 -8.01 -32.35
N LYS A 338 -40.21 -7.40 -31.32
CA LYS A 338 -40.91 -6.63 -30.28
C LYS A 338 -41.31 -5.21 -30.71
N LYS A 339 -40.86 -4.74 -31.89
CA LYS A 339 -41.27 -3.45 -32.48
C LYS A 339 -42.34 -3.60 -33.56
N GLU A 340 -42.59 -4.81 -34.03
CA GLU A 340 -43.58 -5.15 -35.06
C GLU A 340 -44.86 -5.79 -34.47
N LYS A 341 -44.93 -5.91 -33.15
CA LYS A 341 -46.14 -6.14 -32.36
C LYS A 341 -46.39 -4.91 -31.51
#